data_AF-A0A524ATB1-F1
#
_entry.id   AF-A0A524ATB1-F1
#
_cell.length_a   1.000
_cell.length_b   1.000
_cell.length_c   1.000
_cell.angle_alpha   90.00
_cell.angle_beta   90.00
_cell.angle_gamma   90.00
#
_symmetry.space_group_name_H-M   'P 1'
#
loop_
_entity.id
_entity.type
_entity.pdbx_description
1 polymer ?
#
loop_
_entity_poly.entity_id
_entity_poly.type
_entity_poly.pdbx_seq_one_letter_code
_entity_poly.pdbx_strand_id
1 'polypeptide(L)'
;MLPNDRLGELLLEKLKQVGPPQFTDEEKDFAKQLQATLPPGAVENILRSYGLTREEVGDPLCDRIVDPFDKGEVLPASTDVSDVSHITPTAQVTTCCQALGTPVHSWQNVAFAGSSIGFKGMMLAAKAMALAALDLETKPDILKAARDEFEKKTRGKKYVSPLPEGTVPH
;
A
#
# COMPACT_ATOMS: atom_id res chain seq x y z
N MET A 1 12.46 -1.54 -4.16
CA MET A 1 12.33 -1.04 -2.78
C MET A 1 12.98 -2.02 -1.82
N LEU A 2 13.71 -1.54 -0.82
CA LEU A 2 14.21 -2.33 0.30
C LEU A 2 13.12 -2.41 1.39
N PRO A 3 12.47 -3.57 1.60
CA PRO A 3 11.40 -3.67 2.59
C PRO A 3 11.95 -3.59 4.01
N ASN A 4 11.15 -3.07 4.95
CA ASN A 4 11.39 -3.17 6.39
C ASN A 4 10.21 -3.91 7.02
N ASP A 5 10.43 -5.16 7.40
CA ASP A 5 9.39 -6.08 7.86
C ASP A 5 8.81 -5.59 9.20
N ARG A 6 9.64 -5.05 10.11
CA ARG A 6 9.16 -4.48 11.39
C ARG A 6 8.21 -3.31 11.21
N LEU A 7 8.50 -2.41 10.29
CA LEU A 7 7.59 -1.30 9.98
C LEU A 7 6.32 -1.80 9.26
N GLY A 8 6.44 -2.80 8.39
CA GLY A 8 5.28 -3.42 7.74
C GLY A 8 4.34 -4.11 8.73
N GLU A 9 4.90 -4.89 9.67
CA GLU A 9 4.17 -5.53 10.77
C GLU A 9 3.47 -4.49 11.65
N LEU A 10 4.15 -3.38 11.98
CA LEU A 10 3.56 -2.29 12.74
C LEU A 10 2.37 -1.65 12.00
N LEU A 11 2.52 -1.35 10.70
CA LEU A 11 1.43 -0.78 9.90
C LEU A 11 0.25 -1.74 9.78
N LEU A 12 0.49 -3.04 9.62
CA LEU A 12 -0.55 -4.06 9.61
C LEU A 12 -1.30 -4.13 10.94
N GLU A 13 -0.57 -4.08 12.07
CA GLU A 13 -1.17 -4.00 13.40
C GLU A 13 -2.08 -2.77 13.52
N LYS A 14 -1.64 -1.60 13.02
CA LYS A 14 -2.45 -0.37 13.08
C LYS A 14 -3.65 -0.41 12.14
N LEU A 15 -3.53 -1.02 10.97
CA LEU A 15 -4.67 -1.29 10.10
C LEU A 15 -5.71 -2.18 10.80
N LYS A 16 -5.26 -3.27 11.45
CA LYS A 16 -6.14 -4.15 12.24
C LYS A 16 -6.79 -3.42 13.41
N GLN A 17 -6.06 -2.52 14.07
CA GLN A 17 -6.57 -1.70 15.17
C GLN A 17 -7.64 -0.69 14.71
N VAL A 18 -7.46 -0.06 13.55
CA VAL A 18 -8.44 0.91 13.00
C VAL A 18 -9.65 0.19 12.40
N GLY A 19 -9.44 -0.96 11.78
CA GLY A 19 -10.45 -1.72 11.07
C GLY A 19 -10.64 -1.30 9.60
N PRO A 20 -11.32 -2.12 8.80
CA PRO A 20 -11.53 -1.83 7.38
C PRO A 20 -12.54 -0.70 7.15
N PRO A 21 -12.47 -0.02 5.98
CA PRO A 21 -13.43 1.01 5.64
C PRO A 21 -14.82 0.40 5.46
N GLN A 22 -15.86 1.10 5.95
CA GLN A 22 -17.25 0.71 5.75
C GLN A 22 -17.82 1.47 4.56
N PHE A 23 -18.26 0.73 3.54
CA PHE A 23 -18.83 1.30 2.32
C PHE A 23 -20.36 1.18 2.32
N THR A 24 -21.05 2.25 1.92
CA THR A 24 -22.50 2.26 1.74
C THR A 24 -22.89 1.50 0.47
N ASP A 25 -24.18 1.20 0.32
CA ASP A 25 -24.68 0.52 -0.88
C ASP A 25 -24.52 1.41 -2.12
N GLU A 26 -24.70 2.72 -1.99
CA GLU A 26 -24.47 3.68 -3.08
C GLU A 26 -23.00 3.69 -3.53
N GLU A 27 -22.06 3.61 -2.59
CA GLU A 27 -20.63 3.52 -2.91
C GLU A 27 -20.28 2.21 -3.59
N LYS A 28 -20.85 1.09 -3.12
CA LYS A 28 -20.69 -0.21 -3.78
C LYS A 28 -21.27 -0.19 -5.18
N ASP A 29 -22.41 0.43 -5.40
CA ASP A 29 -23.04 0.51 -6.72
C ASP A 29 -22.26 1.44 -7.66
N PHE A 30 -21.74 2.56 -7.18
CA PHE A 30 -20.81 3.40 -7.95
C PHE A 30 -19.54 2.63 -8.34
N ALA A 31 -18.96 1.87 -7.40
CA ALA A 31 -17.80 1.04 -7.66
C ALA A 31 -18.09 -0.06 -8.69
N LYS A 32 -19.26 -0.72 -8.64
CA LYS A 32 -19.70 -1.69 -9.65
C LYS A 32 -19.82 -1.07 -11.03
N GLN A 33 -20.40 0.14 -11.13
CA GLN A 33 -20.54 0.84 -12.41
C GLN A 33 -19.19 1.13 -13.06
N LEU A 34 -18.21 1.61 -12.29
CA LEU A 34 -16.84 1.82 -12.80
C LEU A 34 -16.15 0.50 -13.14
N GLN A 35 -16.27 -0.51 -12.29
CA GLN A 35 -15.69 -1.84 -12.52
C GLN A 35 -16.26 -2.49 -13.80
N ALA A 36 -17.54 -2.26 -14.13
CA ALA A 36 -18.17 -2.76 -15.35
C ALA A 36 -17.61 -2.15 -16.65
N THR A 37 -16.89 -1.03 -16.56
CA THR A 37 -16.20 -0.41 -17.71
C THR A 37 -14.84 -1.04 -18.02
N LEU A 38 -14.36 -1.92 -17.13
CA LEU A 38 -13.05 -2.56 -17.28
C LEU A 38 -13.08 -3.66 -18.35
N PRO A 39 -11.93 -3.97 -18.97
CA PRO A 39 -11.84 -5.13 -19.86
C PRO A 39 -12.28 -6.42 -19.16
N PRO A 40 -12.93 -7.36 -19.86
CA PRO A 40 -13.28 -8.66 -19.30
C PRO A 40 -12.06 -9.35 -18.67
N GLY A 41 -12.23 -9.88 -17.46
CA GLY A 41 -11.16 -10.55 -16.71
C GLY A 41 -10.20 -9.62 -15.95
N ALA A 42 -10.39 -8.29 -15.99
CA ALA A 42 -9.49 -7.35 -15.30
C ALA A 42 -9.34 -7.64 -13.80
N VAL A 43 -10.45 -7.96 -13.12
CA VAL A 43 -10.45 -8.29 -11.69
C VAL A 43 -9.80 -9.64 -11.44
N GLU A 44 -10.12 -10.65 -12.24
CA GLU A 44 -9.56 -12.00 -12.10
C GLU A 44 -8.06 -12.02 -12.36
N ASN A 45 -7.58 -11.21 -13.31
CA ASN A 45 -6.17 -11.10 -13.65
C ASN A 45 -5.35 -10.50 -12.49
N ILE A 46 -5.83 -9.40 -11.89
CA ILE A 46 -5.12 -8.77 -10.77
C ILE A 46 -5.15 -9.64 -9.51
N LEU A 47 -6.29 -10.26 -9.20
CA LEU A 47 -6.41 -11.18 -8.07
C LEU A 47 -5.50 -12.39 -8.23
N ARG A 48 -5.45 -12.98 -9.43
CA ARG A 48 -4.53 -14.08 -9.76
C ARG A 48 -3.07 -13.68 -9.60
N SER A 49 -2.67 -12.48 -10.02
CA SER A 49 -1.28 -12.03 -9.86
C SER A 49 -0.86 -11.86 -8.39
N TYR A 50 -1.82 -11.71 -7.49
CA TYR A 50 -1.58 -11.65 -6.05
C TYR A 50 -1.88 -12.96 -5.31
N GLY A 51 -2.33 -14.00 -6.02
CA GLY A 51 -2.75 -15.26 -5.40
C GLY A 51 -3.97 -15.12 -4.49
N LEU A 52 -4.82 -14.12 -4.73
CA LEU A 52 -6.01 -13.81 -3.93
C LEU A 52 -7.30 -14.15 -4.68
N THR A 53 -8.39 -14.22 -3.95
CA THR A 53 -9.75 -14.43 -4.45
C THR A 53 -10.70 -13.31 -4.03
N ARG A 54 -11.84 -13.16 -4.72
CA ARG A 54 -12.91 -12.23 -4.29
C ARG A 54 -13.44 -12.57 -2.90
N GLU A 55 -13.47 -13.86 -2.54
CA GLU A 55 -13.87 -14.28 -1.20
C GLU A 55 -12.92 -13.76 -0.13
N GLU A 56 -11.62 -13.68 -0.41
CA GLU A 56 -10.58 -13.20 0.51
C GLU A 56 -10.48 -11.69 0.62
N VAL A 57 -11.00 -10.92 -0.34
CA VAL A 57 -10.85 -9.45 -0.32
C VAL A 57 -12.17 -8.68 -0.33
N GLY A 58 -13.27 -9.26 -0.82
CA GLY A 58 -14.53 -8.56 -1.08
C GLY A 58 -14.71 -8.22 -2.57
N ASP A 59 -15.84 -7.59 -2.91
CA ASP A 59 -16.20 -7.22 -4.28
C ASP A 59 -17.38 -6.20 -4.29
N PRO A 60 -17.34 -5.08 -5.04
CA PRO A 60 -16.28 -4.54 -5.90
C PRO A 60 -15.11 -3.88 -5.15
N LEU A 61 -15.27 -3.65 -3.85
CA LEU A 61 -14.31 -2.96 -3.00
C LEU A 61 -13.73 -3.94 -2.00
N CYS A 62 -12.46 -3.75 -1.64
CA CYS A 62 -11.86 -4.50 -0.55
C CYS A 62 -12.33 -3.93 0.79
N ASP A 63 -13.13 -4.69 1.51
CA ASP A 63 -13.82 -4.29 2.74
C ASP A 63 -13.25 -4.95 4.00
N ARG A 64 -12.00 -5.40 3.92
CA ARG A 64 -11.29 -6.07 5.01
C ARG A 64 -9.80 -5.77 5.04
N ILE A 65 -9.17 -6.12 6.15
CA ILE A 65 -7.71 -6.07 6.27
C ILE A 65 -7.15 -7.42 5.83
N VAL A 66 -6.34 -7.40 4.78
CA VAL A 66 -5.70 -8.59 4.21
C VAL A 66 -4.29 -8.70 4.77
N ASP A 67 -3.89 -9.90 5.18
CA ASP A 67 -2.51 -10.15 5.60
C ASP A 67 -1.54 -10.04 4.41
N PRO A 68 -0.25 -9.70 4.63
CA PRO A 68 0.73 -9.58 3.56
C PRO A 68 0.83 -10.87 2.73
N PHE A 69 0.66 -10.74 1.41
CA PHE A 69 0.69 -11.85 0.44
C PHE A 69 1.88 -11.74 -0.54
N ASP A 70 2.66 -10.67 -0.46
CA ASP A 70 3.73 -10.30 -1.39
C ASP A 70 5.14 -10.40 -0.77
N LYS A 71 5.26 -11.08 0.37
CA LYS A 71 6.54 -11.17 1.08
C LYS A 71 7.58 -11.91 0.22
N GLY A 72 8.64 -11.19 -0.16
CA GLY A 72 9.71 -11.70 -1.01
C GLY A 72 9.46 -11.49 -2.51
N GLU A 73 8.29 -10.97 -2.87
CA GLU A 73 7.96 -10.62 -4.25
C GLU A 73 8.41 -9.19 -4.57
N VAL A 74 8.67 -8.94 -5.86
CA VAL A 74 9.02 -7.61 -6.36
C VAL A 74 7.86 -7.08 -7.19
N LEU A 75 7.19 -6.04 -6.69
CA LEU A 75 6.20 -5.31 -7.47
C LEU A 75 6.91 -4.46 -8.54
N PRO A 76 6.60 -4.62 -9.84
CA PRO A 76 7.20 -3.84 -10.92
C PRO A 76 6.57 -2.44 -11.02
N ALA A 77 6.78 -1.62 -9.99
CA ALA A 77 6.35 -0.23 -9.92
C ALA A 77 7.56 0.71 -9.92
N SER A 78 7.35 1.95 -10.39
CA SER A 78 8.37 3.00 -10.35
C SER A 78 8.00 4.03 -9.29
N THR A 79 8.89 4.25 -8.32
CA THR A 79 8.71 5.24 -7.26
C THR A 79 10.08 5.64 -6.67
N ASP A 80 10.24 6.93 -6.40
CA ASP A 80 11.39 7.52 -5.70
C ASP A 80 11.50 7.05 -4.24
N VAL A 81 10.41 6.60 -3.63
CA VAL A 81 10.41 6.00 -2.28
C VAL A 81 11.32 4.76 -2.23
N SER A 82 11.54 4.09 -3.36
CA SER A 82 12.52 3.00 -3.44
C SER A 82 13.93 3.48 -3.08
N ASP A 83 14.35 4.67 -3.51
CA ASP A 83 15.67 5.23 -3.18
C ASP A 83 15.76 5.58 -1.70
N VAL A 84 14.70 6.21 -1.16
CA VAL A 84 14.59 6.54 0.27
C VAL A 84 14.71 5.28 1.14
N SER A 85 14.13 4.16 0.71
CA SER A 85 14.19 2.89 1.42
C SER A 85 15.61 2.30 1.56
N HIS A 86 16.58 2.76 0.76
CA HIS A 86 17.99 2.41 0.90
C HIS A 86 18.77 3.36 1.83
N ILE A 87 18.16 4.46 2.26
CA ILE A 87 18.78 5.50 3.12
C ILE A 87 18.29 5.38 4.57
N THR A 88 17.01 5.05 4.78
CA THR A 88 16.41 4.96 6.12
C THR A 88 15.32 3.87 6.16
N PRO A 89 15.01 3.27 7.32
CA PRO A 89 13.86 2.39 7.47
C PRO A 89 12.61 3.05 6.87
N THR A 90 11.97 2.33 5.95
CA THR A 90 10.83 2.84 5.17
C THR A 90 9.81 1.72 5.02
N ALA A 91 8.54 2.06 5.13
CA ALA A 91 7.43 1.19 4.78
C ALA A 91 6.30 2.01 4.14
N GLN A 92 5.39 1.32 3.48
CA GLN A 92 4.22 1.90 2.82
C GLN A 92 2.97 1.16 3.29
N VAL A 93 1.83 1.82 3.17
CA VAL A 93 0.52 1.23 3.44
C VAL A 93 -0.37 1.37 2.22
N THR A 94 -1.07 0.29 1.87
CA THR A 94 -2.07 0.29 0.81
C THR A 94 -3.45 0.09 1.43
N THR A 95 -4.42 0.88 1.00
CA THR A 95 -5.82 0.81 1.46
C THR A 95 -6.77 0.84 0.25
N CYS A 96 -8.02 0.39 0.45
CA CYS A 96 -9.00 0.40 -0.62
C CYS A 96 -9.48 1.82 -0.91
N CYS A 97 -8.94 2.43 -1.97
CA CYS A 97 -9.36 3.72 -2.51
C CYS A 97 -10.12 3.59 -3.83
N GLN A 98 -10.21 2.39 -4.42
CA GLN A 98 -10.78 2.12 -5.74
C GLN A 98 -11.32 0.69 -5.82
N ALA A 99 -12.19 0.42 -6.81
CA ALA A 99 -12.68 -0.93 -7.09
C ALA A 99 -11.56 -1.86 -7.57
N LEU A 100 -11.68 -3.14 -7.25
CA LEU A 100 -10.77 -4.19 -7.72
C LEU A 100 -10.67 -4.17 -9.25
N GLY A 101 -9.46 -4.41 -9.76
CA GLY A 101 -9.16 -4.41 -11.19
C GLY A 101 -8.96 -3.03 -11.82
N THR A 102 -9.19 -1.93 -11.08
CA THR A 102 -9.05 -0.58 -11.64
C THR A 102 -7.58 -0.25 -11.91
N PRO A 103 -7.19 0.13 -13.15
CA PRO A 103 -5.82 0.50 -13.45
C PRO A 103 -5.42 1.85 -12.84
N VAL A 104 -4.24 1.92 -12.22
CA VAL A 104 -3.76 3.13 -11.50
C VAL A 104 -3.63 4.39 -12.36
N HIS A 105 -3.40 4.26 -13.67
CA HIS A 105 -3.29 5.38 -14.62
C HIS A 105 -4.52 5.48 -15.54
N SER A 106 -5.72 5.43 -14.96
CA SER A 106 -6.99 5.44 -15.70
C SER A 106 -7.93 6.54 -15.24
N TRP A 107 -8.89 6.90 -16.10
CA TRP A 107 -9.94 7.86 -15.74
C TRP A 107 -10.85 7.31 -14.62
N GLN A 108 -11.00 5.98 -14.53
CA GLN A 108 -11.71 5.34 -13.42
C GLN A 108 -11.02 5.63 -12.08
N ASN A 109 -9.69 5.54 -12.03
CA ASN A 109 -8.93 5.88 -10.83
C ASN A 109 -9.09 7.37 -10.45
N VAL A 110 -9.18 8.28 -11.44
CA VAL A 110 -9.49 9.70 -11.20
C VAL A 110 -10.87 9.87 -10.57
N ALA A 111 -11.89 9.15 -11.07
CA ALA A 111 -13.24 9.19 -10.51
C ALA A 111 -13.27 8.71 -9.05
N PHE A 112 -12.50 7.67 -8.72
CA PHE A 112 -12.36 7.20 -7.34
C PHE A 112 -11.64 8.20 -6.43
N ALA A 113 -10.57 8.84 -6.90
CA ALA A 113 -9.80 9.80 -6.12
C ALA A 113 -10.65 11.00 -5.62
N GLY A 114 -11.64 11.43 -6.41
CA GLY A 114 -12.58 12.48 -6.04
C GLY A 114 -13.83 12.01 -5.26
N SER A 115 -13.94 10.72 -4.94
CA SER A 115 -15.13 10.13 -4.33
C SER A 115 -14.97 9.90 -2.82
N SER A 116 -16.09 9.61 -2.15
CA SER A 116 -16.08 9.20 -0.74
C SER A 116 -15.32 7.89 -0.50
N ILE A 117 -15.25 6.99 -1.50
CA ILE A 117 -14.45 5.75 -1.44
C ILE A 117 -12.97 6.08 -1.29
N GLY A 118 -12.45 6.94 -2.19
CA GLY A 118 -11.06 7.41 -2.14
C GLY A 118 -10.74 8.09 -0.81
N PHE A 119 -11.66 8.93 -0.32
CA PHE A 119 -11.50 9.60 0.97
C PHE A 119 -11.49 8.62 2.16
N LYS A 120 -12.37 7.61 2.17
CA LYS A 120 -12.40 6.58 3.23
C LYS A 120 -11.12 5.75 3.26
N GLY A 121 -10.62 5.33 2.09
CA GLY A 121 -9.33 4.64 2.00
C GLY A 121 -8.17 5.52 2.51
N MET A 122 -8.09 6.76 2.02
CA MET A 122 -7.10 7.73 2.49
C MET A 122 -7.16 7.95 4.01
N MET A 123 -8.34 8.08 4.58
CA MET A 123 -8.51 8.26 6.03
C MET A 123 -8.08 7.03 6.84
N LEU A 124 -8.28 5.81 6.32
CA LEU A 124 -7.74 4.60 6.94
C LEU A 124 -6.21 4.62 6.92
N ALA A 125 -5.60 4.92 5.77
CA ALA A 125 -4.14 5.00 5.65
C ALA A 125 -3.56 6.07 6.60
N ALA A 126 -4.18 7.25 6.66
CA ALA A 126 -3.75 8.33 7.53
C ALA A 126 -3.79 7.93 9.02
N LYS A 127 -4.87 7.29 9.47
CA LYS A 127 -4.99 6.80 10.85
C LYS A 127 -3.94 5.75 11.18
N ALA A 128 -3.73 4.78 10.28
CA ALA A 128 -2.74 3.72 10.49
C ALA A 128 -1.31 4.30 10.57
N MET A 129 -0.95 5.21 9.66
CA MET A 129 0.35 5.89 9.69
C MET A 129 0.53 6.75 10.95
N ALA A 130 -0.50 7.49 11.37
CA ALA A 130 -0.43 8.32 12.58
C ALA A 130 -0.23 7.48 13.85
N LEU A 131 -0.95 6.36 13.98
CA LEU A 131 -0.78 5.43 15.10
C LEU A 131 0.60 4.75 15.08
N ALA A 132 1.11 4.40 13.89
CA ALA A 132 2.44 3.81 13.76
C ALA A 132 3.53 4.83 14.13
N ALA A 133 3.40 6.08 13.69
CA ALA A 133 4.31 7.16 14.07
C ALA A 133 4.31 7.41 15.58
N LEU A 134 3.12 7.43 16.21
CA LEU A 134 3.01 7.55 17.67
C LEU A 134 3.74 6.41 18.40
N ASP A 135 3.59 5.18 17.92
CA ASP A 135 4.28 4.02 18.49
C ASP A 135 5.79 4.10 18.30
N LEU A 136 6.28 4.55 17.14
CA LEU A 136 7.72 4.75 16.91
C LEU A 136 8.30 5.83 17.82
N GLU A 137 7.53 6.88 18.13
CA GLU A 137 7.95 7.97 19.00
C GLU A 137 7.95 7.56 20.49
N THR A 138 6.96 6.76 20.90
CA THR A 138 6.73 6.46 22.32
C THR A 138 7.28 5.10 22.78
N LYS A 139 7.61 4.19 21.84
CA LYS A 139 8.11 2.84 22.13
C LYS A 139 9.48 2.65 21.48
N PRO A 140 10.58 2.99 22.19
CA PRO A 140 11.93 3.01 21.61
C PRO A 140 12.37 1.64 21.07
N ASP A 141 11.86 0.54 21.63
CA ASP A 141 12.20 -0.82 21.17
C ASP A 141 11.72 -1.11 19.75
N ILE A 142 10.58 -0.56 19.33
CA ILE A 142 10.04 -0.74 17.97
C ILE A 142 10.93 -0.01 16.97
N LEU A 143 11.28 1.26 17.26
CA LEU A 143 12.18 2.05 16.43
C LEU A 143 13.56 1.38 16.33
N LYS A 144 14.08 0.87 17.46
CA LYS A 144 15.34 0.13 17.48
C LYS A 144 15.28 -1.12 16.60
N ALA A 145 14.22 -1.93 16.72
CA ALA A 145 14.07 -3.14 15.91
C ALA A 145 14.02 -2.83 14.40
N ALA A 146 13.31 -1.77 14.00
CA ALA A 146 13.27 -1.33 12.61
C ALA A 146 14.65 -0.86 12.09
N ARG A 147 15.43 -0.17 12.93
CA ARG A 147 16.80 0.26 12.62
C ARG A 147 17.76 -0.94 12.50
N ASP A 148 17.74 -1.85 13.46
CA ASP A 148 18.58 -3.05 13.47
C ASP A 148 18.34 -3.91 12.21
N GLU A 149 17.07 -4.08 11.80
CA GLU A 149 16.72 -4.79 10.57
C GLU A 149 17.28 -4.10 9.32
N PHE A 150 17.13 -2.78 9.24
CA PHE A 150 17.64 -1.97 8.13
C PHE A 150 19.17 -2.05 8.01
N GLU A 151 19.90 -1.92 9.12
CA GLU A 151 21.35 -2.04 9.14
C GLU A 151 21.81 -3.44 8.70
N LYS A 152 21.10 -4.49 9.14
CA LYS A 152 21.36 -5.86 8.70
C LYS A 152 21.12 -6.05 7.20
N LYS A 153 20.01 -5.51 6.67
CA LYS A 153 19.64 -5.61 5.25
C LYS A 153 20.61 -4.83 4.34
N THR A 154 21.04 -3.65 4.76
CA THR A 154 22.00 -2.81 4.00
C THR A 154 23.46 -3.19 4.23
N ARG A 155 23.76 -3.92 5.32
CA ARG A 155 25.11 -4.21 5.79
C ARG A 155 25.94 -2.92 5.98
N GLY A 156 25.29 -1.82 6.34
CA GLY A 156 25.91 -0.50 6.48
C GLY A 156 26.40 0.14 5.17
N LYS A 157 26.07 -0.43 4.00
CA LYS A 157 26.42 0.18 2.72
C LYS A 157 25.63 1.46 2.51
N LYS A 158 26.33 2.54 2.14
CA LYS A 158 25.68 3.77 1.70
C LYS A 158 24.99 3.55 0.37
N TYR A 159 23.79 4.12 0.22
CA TYR A 159 23.10 4.16 -1.04
C TYR A 159 23.94 4.89 -2.10
N VAL A 160 23.99 4.34 -3.31
CA VAL A 160 24.58 4.96 -4.49
C VAL A 160 23.52 4.92 -5.57
N SER A 161 23.16 6.09 -6.11
CA SER A 161 22.18 6.18 -7.19
C SER A 161 22.63 5.36 -8.39
N PRO A 162 21.74 4.57 -9.03
CA PRO A 162 22.06 3.89 -10.27
C PRO A 162 22.15 4.85 -11.46
N LEU A 163 21.72 6.10 -11.30
CA LEU A 163 21.79 7.12 -12.34
C LEU A 163 23.21 7.69 -12.45
N PRO A 164 23.63 8.15 -13.64
CA PRO A 164 24.88 8.86 -13.82
C PRO A 164 25.01 10.07 -12.88
N GLU A 165 26.24 10.36 -12.45
CA GLU A 165 26.52 11.54 -11.64
C GLU A 165 26.11 12.82 -12.37
N GLY A 166 25.47 13.75 -11.66
CA GLY A 166 24.96 15.00 -12.24
C GLY A 166 23.63 14.89 -13.00
N THR A 167 22.97 13.72 -12.99
CA THR A 167 21.62 13.60 -13.56
C THR A 167 20.65 14.54 -12.85
N VAL A 168 19.91 15.34 -13.62
CA VAL A 168 18.84 16.22 -13.14
C VAL A 168 17.52 15.79 -13.79
N PRO A 169 16.37 16.02 -13.14
CA PRO A 169 15.07 15.88 -13.79
C PRO A 169 15.01 16.74 -15.06
N HIS A 170 14.45 16.20 -16.13
CA HIS A 170 14.19 16.94 -17.38
C HIS A 170 13.03 17.92 -17.23
#